data_AF-A0A661S938-F1
#
_entry.id   AF-A0A661S938-F1
#
_cell.length_a   1.000
_cell.length_b   1.000
_cell.length_c   1.000
_cell.angle_alpha   90.00
_cell.angle_beta   90.00
_cell.angle_gamma   90.00
#
_symmetry.space_group_name_H-M   'P 1'
#
loop_
_entity.id
_entity.type
_entity.pdbx_description
1 polymer ?
#
loop_
_entity_poly.entity_id
_entity_poly.type
_entity_poly.pdbx_seq_one_letter_code
_entity_poly.pdbx_strand_id
1 'polypeptide(L)'
;MVVSACLSDKKNNCKEPLLMLIGGCSRTGKSTLASKLSKTFEADGVECGIVNLDSWLVSLEERKIDSTVMERYDCVAIIKAVKEILSGKKVFPPVYDVVSRRRISERGEKFYFGESDRVMNLSGFFS
;
A
#
# COMPACT_ATOMS: atom_id res chain seq x y z
N MET A 1 -11.77 4.76 -8.92
CA MET A 1 -10.79 3.93 -9.64
C MET A 1 -9.75 4.88 -10.21
N VAL A 2 -8.63 5.03 -9.53
CA VAL A 2 -7.44 5.64 -10.12
C VAL A 2 -6.40 4.54 -10.09
N VAL A 3 -5.92 4.15 -11.27
CA VAL A 3 -4.76 3.28 -11.47
C VAL A 3 -3.71 4.19 -12.06
N SER A 4 -2.74 4.62 -11.25
CA SER A 4 -1.57 5.33 -11.74
C SER A 4 -0.42 4.33 -11.73
N ALA A 5 0.05 3.93 -12.90
CA ALA A 5 1.22 3.09 -13.08
C ALA A 5 2.23 3.89 -13.91
N CYS A 6 3.38 4.24 -13.32
CA CYS A 6 4.44 4.97 -14.01
C CYS A 6 5.50 3.97 -14.48
N LEU A 7 5.32 3.35 -15.65
CA LEU A 7 6.27 2.36 -16.17
C LEU A 7 7.64 3.01 -16.39
N SER A 8 8.69 2.46 -15.76
CA SER A 8 10.06 2.89 -16.00
C SER A 8 10.52 2.42 -17.38
N ASP A 9 11.19 3.34 -18.07
CA ASP A 9 11.61 3.25 -19.45
C ASP A 9 12.77 2.25 -19.58
N LYS A 10 12.69 1.33 -20.55
CA LYS A 10 13.66 0.24 -20.79
C LYS A 10 15.06 0.71 -21.21
N LYS A 11 15.35 2.02 -21.13
CA LYS A 11 16.47 2.69 -21.78
C LYS A 11 17.54 3.25 -20.84
N ASN A 12 17.32 3.27 -19.52
CA ASN A 12 18.34 3.67 -18.55
C ASN A 12 18.47 2.63 -17.44
N ASN A 13 19.71 2.25 -17.13
CA ASN A 13 20.11 1.12 -16.27
C ASN A 13 19.83 1.35 -14.76
N CYS A 14 18.78 2.11 -14.42
CA CYS A 14 18.38 2.43 -13.05
C CYS A 14 16.98 1.85 -12.82
N LYS A 15 16.92 0.66 -12.22
CA LYS A 15 15.66 -0.03 -11.90
C LYS A 15 14.97 0.65 -10.71
N GLU A 16 14.28 1.75 -10.96
CA GLU A 16 13.51 2.44 -9.93
C GLU A 16 12.24 1.63 -9.57
N PRO A 17 11.89 1.52 -8.29
CA PRO A 17 10.68 0.83 -7.84
C PRO A 17 9.43 1.56 -8.33
N LEU A 18 8.46 0.80 -8.83
CA LEU A 18 7.22 1.29 -9.43
C LEU A 18 6.09 1.23 -8.37
N LEU A 19 5.25 2.27 -8.32
CA LEU A 19 4.13 2.36 -7.38
C LEU A 19 2.81 2.43 -8.15
N MET A 20 1.85 1.58 -7.76
CA MET A 20 0.49 1.51 -8.30
C MET A 20 -0.55 1.74 -7.19
N LEU A 21 -1.13 2.93 -7.15
CA LEU A 21 -2.26 3.18 -6.25
C LEU A 21 -3.53 2.54 -6.84
N ILE A 22 -4.31 1.81 -6.02
CA ILE A 22 -5.66 1.34 -6.38
C ILE A 22 -6.69 1.92 -5.41
N GLY A 23 -7.22 3.08 -5.77
CA GLY A 23 -8.26 3.79 -5.00
C GLY A 23 -9.69 3.59 -5.52
N GLY A 24 -10.67 3.60 -4.61
CA GLY A 24 -12.11 3.61 -4.94
C GLY A 24 -13.02 3.18 -3.78
N CYS A 25 -14.34 3.26 -3.97
CA CYS A 25 -15.35 2.94 -2.95
C CYS A 25 -15.18 1.53 -2.38
N SER A 26 -15.60 1.28 -1.13
CA SER A 26 -15.57 -0.09 -0.55
C SER A 26 -16.40 -1.08 -1.37
N ARG A 27 -16.03 -2.36 -1.29
CA ARG A 27 -16.71 -3.50 -1.93
C ARG A 27 -16.73 -3.49 -3.46
N THR A 28 -15.91 -2.65 -4.10
CA THR A 28 -15.73 -2.61 -5.57
C THR A 28 -14.68 -3.59 -6.10
N GLY A 29 -14.20 -4.52 -5.26
CA GLY A 29 -13.24 -5.55 -5.70
C GLY A 29 -11.79 -5.07 -5.84
N LYS A 30 -11.40 -3.94 -5.24
CA LYS A 30 -10.03 -3.41 -5.30
C LYS A 30 -8.97 -4.42 -4.84
N SER A 31 -9.21 -5.10 -3.71
CA SER A 31 -8.30 -6.13 -3.19
C SER A 31 -8.25 -7.36 -4.12
N THR A 32 -9.36 -7.69 -4.77
CA THR A 32 -9.41 -8.76 -5.78
C THR A 32 -8.60 -8.39 -7.02
N LEU A 33 -8.74 -7.15 -7.52
CA LEU A 33 -7.96 -6.62 -8.63
C LEU A 33 -6.47 -6.58 -8.28
N ALA A 34 -6.13 -6.11 -7.08
CA ALA A 34 -4.76 -6.11 -6.55
C ALA A 34 -4.13 -7.51 -6.59
N SER A 35 -4.84 -8.49 -6.03
CA SER A 35 -4.39 -9.87 -5.98
C SER A 35 -4.25 -10.47 -7.38
N LYS A 36 -5.18 -10.18 -8.29
CA LYS A 36 -5.11 -10.70 -9.66
C LYS A 36 -3.94 -10.10 -10.44
N LEU A 37 -3.69 -8.79 -10.31
CA LEU A 37 -2.55 -8.12 -10.92
C LEU A 37 -1.22 -8.65 -10.36
N SER A 38 -1.10 -8.83 -9.05
CA SER A 38 0.11 -9.41 -8.43
C SER A 38 0.40 -10.79 -9.02
N LYS A 39 -0.61 -11.66 -9.11
CA LYS A 39 -0.46 -12.99 -9.71
C LYS A 39 -0.04 -12.94 -11.19
N THR A 40 -0.53 -11.97 -11.94
CA THR A 40 -0.11 -11.78 -13.33
C THR A 40 1.35 -11.33 -13.42
N PHE A 41 1.76 -10.36 -12.61
CA PHE A 41 3.16 -9.92 -12.55
C PHE A 41 4.10 -11.04 -12.10
N GLU A 42 3.73 -11.81 -11.08
CA GLU A 42 4.48 -12.97 -10.61
C GLU A 42 4.64 -14.03 -11.71
N ALA A 43 3.59 -14.28 -12.50
CA ALA A 43 3.65 -15.21 -13.64
C ALA A 43 4.60 -14.73 -14.76
N ASP A 44 4.76 -13.41 -14.91
CA ASP A 44 5.69 -12.78 -15.86
C ASP A 44 7.11 -12.61 -15.28
N GLY A 45 7.37 -13.12 -14.06
CA GLY A 45 8.67 -13.02 -13.39
C GLY A 45 8.97 -11.65 -12.77
N VAL A 46 7.95 -10.81 -12.61
CA VAL A 46 8.04 -9.48 -11.98
C VAL A 46 7.70 -9.59 -10.50
N GLU A 47 8.59 -9.12 -9.62
CA GLU A 47 8.36 -9.13 -8.18
C GLU A 47 7.32 -8.08 -7.80
N CYS A 48 6.20 -8.49 -7.20
CA CYS A 48 5.10 -7.60 -6.84
C CYS A 48 4.77 -7.70 -5.35
N GLY A 49 4.45 -6.56 -4.73
CA GLY A 49 4.09 -6.50 -3.31
C GLY A 49 2.81 -5.70 -3.11
N ILE A 50 1.87 -6.25 -2.33
CA ILE A 50 0.62 -5.58 -2.00
C ILE A 50 0.70 -5.02 -0.60
N VAL A 51 0.44 -3.71 -0.43
CA VAL A 51 0.47 -3.06 0.88
C VAL A 51 -0.87 -2.35 1.12
N ASN A 52 -1.62 -2.83 2.11
CA ASN A 52 -2.92 -2.25 2.40
C ASN A 52 -2.77 -0.93 3.18
N LEU A 53 -3.40 0.16 2.71
CA LEU A 53 -3.41 1.44 3.44
C LEU A 53 -4.15 1.34 4.76
N ASP A 54 -5.10 0.40 4.87
CA ASP A 54 -5.87 0.18 6.11
C ASP A 54 -4.99 -0.24 7.29
N SER A 55 -3.77 -0.73 7.04
CA SER A 55 -2.75 -0.93 8.08
C SER A 55 -2.41 0.35 8.84
N TRP A 56 -2.50 1.51 8.18
CA TRP A 56 -2.24 2.82 8.79
C TRP A 56 -3.47 3.51 9.35
N LEU A 57 -4.59 2.79 9.46
CA LEU A 57 -5.78 3.33 10.11
C LEU A 57 -5.49 3.55 11.60
N VAL A 58 -5.88 4.72 12.10
CA VAL A 58 -5.78 5.11 13.51
C VAL A 58 -6.77 4.25 14.32
N SER A 59 -6.41 3.84 15.53
CA SER A 59 -7.28 3.03 16.39
C SER A 59 -8.61 3.75 16.64
N LEU A 60 -9.72 3.01 16.72
CA LEU A 60 -11.05 3.62 16.88
C LEU A 60 -11.13 4.59 18.07
N GLU A 61 -10.43 4.30 19.16
CA GLU A 61 -10.40 5.10 20.39
C GLU A 61 -9.73 6.47 20.22
N GLU A 62 -8.81 6.58 19.26
CA GLU A 62 -8.07 7.81 18.98
C GLU A 62 -8.78 8.66 17.91
N ARG A 63 -9.84 8.14 17.30
CA ARG A 63 -10.61 8.85 16.28
C ARG A 63 -11.55 9.86 16.93
N LYS A 64 -11.50 11.09 16.44
CA LYS A 64 -12.54 12.09 16.73
C LYS A 64 -13.87 11.65 16.10
N ILE A 65 -14.97 11.94 16.78
CA ILE A 65 -16.34 11.61 16.32
C ILE A 65 -16.61 12.21 14.94
N ASP A 66 -16.13 13.44 14.71
CA ASP A 66 -16.28 14.18 13.45
C ASP A 66 -15.07 14.04 12.51
N SER A 67 -14.23 13.01 12.72
CA SER A 67 -13.05 12.80 11.88
C SER A 67 -13.44 12.53 10.44
N THR A 68 -12.87 13.35 9.55
CA THR A 68 -12.86 13.11 8.11
C THR A 68 -12.13 11.82 7.81
N VAL A 69 -12.37 11.26 6.62
CA VAL A 69 -11.68 10.04 6.16
C VAL A 69 -10.16 10.16 6.28
N MET A 70 -9.61 11.29 5.85
CA MET A 70 -8.15 11.52 5.86
C MET A 70 -7.58 11.54 7.27
N GLU A 71 -8.31 12.08 8.24
CA GLU A 71 -7.88 12.14 9.65
C GLU A 71 -7.90 10.77 10.34
N ARG A 72 -8.58 9.77 9.76
CA ARG A 72 -8.58 8.39 10.26
C ARG A 72 -7.35 7.61 9.83
N TYR A 73 -6.58 8.12 8.87
CA TYR A 73 -5.34 7.51 8.42
C TYR A 73 -4.14 8.30 8.94
N ASP A 74 -3.10 7.59 9.38
CA ASP A 74 -1.81 8.19 9.67
C ASP A 74 -1.09 8.55 8.37
N CYS A 75 -1.50 9.67 7.77
CA CYS A 75 -0.99 10.14 6.49
C CYS A 75 0.52 10.42 6.53
N VAL A 76 1.05 10.84 7.67
CA VAL A 76 2.48 11.11 7.85
C VAL A 76 3.27 9.81 7.73
N ALA A 77 2.83 8.75 8.41
CA ALA A 77 3.46 7.44 8.32
C ALA A 77 3.32 6.81 6.93
N ILE A 78 2.17 6.97 6.27
CA ILE A 78 1.97 6.51 4.89
C ILE A 78 2.95 7.19 3.93
N ILE A 79 3.06 8.53 3.99
CA ILE A 79 3.99 9.29 3.14
C ILE A 79 5.43 8.84 3.37
N LYS A 80 5.82 8.63 4.64
CA LYS A 80 7.14 8.13 4.99
C LYS A 80 7.39 6.74 4.41
N ALA A 81 6.44 5.81 4.57
CA ALA A 81 6.56 4.46 4.03
C ALA A 81 6.67 4.47 2.50
N VAL A 82 5.86 5.27 1.81
CA VAL A 82 5.95 5.41 0.35
C VAL A 82 7.32 5.93 -0.09
N LYS A 83 7.86 6.96 0.59
CA LYS A 83 9.21 7.46 0.30
C LYS A 83 10.30 6.41 0.53
N GLU A 84 10.20 5.64 1.62
CA GLU A 84 11.13 4.56 1.91
C GLU A 84 11.08 3.49 0.80
N ILE A 85 9.89 3.11 0.36
CA ILE A 85 9.70 2.11 -0.72
C ILE A 85 10.26 2.62 -2.04
N LEU A 86 9.97 3.87 -2.40
CA LEU A 86 10.50 4.50 -3.61
C LEU A 86 12.04 4.62 -3.58
N SER A 87 12.64 4.71 -2.38
CA SER A 87 14.09 4.65 -2.19
C SER A 87 14.67 3.23 -2.13
N GLY A 88 13.85 2.20 -2.38
CA GLY A 88 14.26 0.80 -2.35
C GLY A 88 14.41 0.20 -0.94
N LYS A 89 13.97 0.90 0.11
CA LYS A 89 14.08 0.44 1.50
C LYS A 89 12.92 -0.49 1.88
N LYS A 90 13.18 -1.31 2.89
CA LYS A 90 12.19 -2.19 3.52
C LYS A 90 11.27 -1.37 4.39
N VAL A 91 9.97 -1.65 4.33
CA VAL A 91 8.97 -1.07 5.22
C VAL A 91 8.27 -2.13 6.05
N PHE A 92 7.75 -1.70 7.19
CA PHE A 92 7.01 -2.54 8.11
C PHE A 92 5.70 -1.82 8.42
N PRO A 93 4.64 -2.07 7.62
CA PRO A 93 3.33 -1.53 7.88
C PRO A 93 2.84 -1.95 9.28
N PRO A 94 2.09 -1.11 9.99
CA PRO A 94 1.45 -1.51 11.23
C PRO A 94 0.43 -2.63 11.02
N VAL A 95 0.13 -3.36 12.08
CA VAL A 95 -0.93 -4.38 12.08
C VAL A 95 -2.19 -3.76 12.64
N TYR A 96 -3.17 -3.57 11.76
CA TYR A 96 -4.51 -3.15 12.15
C TYR A 96 -5.44 -4.37 12.20
N ASP A 97 -6.00 -4.65 13.37
CA ASP A 97 -7.03 -5.66 13.52
C ASP A 97 -8.40 -5.05 13.22
N VAL A 98 -9.03 -5.55 12.16
CA VAL A 98 -10.35 -5.09 11.70
C VAL A 98 -11.45 -5.49 12.68
N VAL A 99 -11.29 -6.61 13.40
CA VAL A 99 -12.31 -7.11 14.34
C VAL A 99 -12.35 -6.25 15.59
N SER A 100 -11.21 -6.02 16.25
CA SER A 100 -11.12 -5.12 17.39
C SER A 100 -11.10 -3.64 17.01
N ARG A 101 -10.92 -3.32 15.72
CA ARG A 101 -10.76 -1.95 15.18
C ARG A 101 -9.63 -1.16 15.83
N ARG A 102 -8.54 -1.85 16.14
CA ARG A 102 -7.37 -1.30 16.82
C ARG A 102 -6.10 -1.62 16.04
N ARG A 103 -5.15 -0.70 16.07
CA ARG A 103 -3.78 -0.99 15.69
C ARG A 103 -3.14 -1.76 16.85
N ILE A 104 -2.83 -3.03 16.61
CA ILE A 104 -2.32 -3.95 17.64
C ILE A 104 -0.79 -4.05 17.64
N SER A 105 -0.14 -3.56 16.57
CA SER A 105 1.31 -3.43 16.50
C SER A 105 1.69 -2.29 15.55
N GLU A 106 2.69 -1.50 15.93
CA GLU A 106 3.31 -0.48 15.07
C GLU A 106 4.26 -1.07 14.02
N ARG A 107 4.58 -2.36 14.14
CA ARG A 107 5.50 -3.07 13.24
C ARG A 107 4.94 -4.45 12.91
N GLY A 108 4.36 -4.57 11.73
CA GLY A 108 3.86 -5.83 11.19
C GLY A 108 4.92 -6.62 10.43
N GLU A 109 4.42 -7.57 9.63
CA GLU A 109 5.27 -8.37 8.77
C GLU A 109 6.07 -7.51 7.80
N LYS A 110 7.26 -8.01 7.49
CA LYS A 110 8.22 -7.29 6.68
C LYS A 110 7.80 -7.33 5.22
N PHE A 111 7.56 -6.16 4.66
CA PHE A 111 7.46 -6.02 3.21
C PHE A 111 8.85 -5.74 2.66
N TYR A 112 9.39 -6.77 2.00
CA TYR A 112 10.62 -6.69 1.23
C TYR A 112 10.30 -6.22 -0.18
N PHE A 113 11.22 -5.45 -0.75
CA PHE A 113 11.22 -5.07 -2.14
C PHE A 113 12.67 -5.23 -2.65
N GLY A 114 12.97 -6.26 -3.44
CA GLY A 114 14.29 -6.56 -4.04
C GLY A 114 14.50 -5.81 -5.36
N GLU A 115 15.75 -5.47 -5.76
CA GLU A 115 16.18 -4.50 -6.81
C GLU A 115 15.54 -4.55 -8.23
N SER A 116 14.55 -5.39 -8.51
CA SER A 116 13.92 -5.51 -9.84
C SER A 116 12.54 -4.87 -9.90
N ASP A 117 12.01 -4.68 -11.11
CA ASP A 117 10.75 -3.99 -11.43
C ASP A 117 9.61 -4.36 -10.46
N ARG A 118 9.03 -3.36 -9.78
CA ARG A 118 8.14 -3.58 -8.63
C ARG A 118 6.80 -2.94 -8.85
N VAL A 119 5.68 -3.61 -8.67
CA VAL A 119 4.38 -2.92 -8.63
C VAL A 119 3.87 -2.95 -7.20
N MET A 120 3.80 -1.79 -6.54
CA MET A 120 3.23 -1.70 -5.20
C MET A 120 1.76 -1.31 -5.26
N ASN A 121 0.87 -2.11 -4.68
CA ASN A 121 -0.55 -1.77 -4.59
C ASN A 121 -0.88 -1.07 -3.27
N LEU A 122 -1.46 0.12 -3.34
CA LEU A 122 -2.08 0.80 -2.19
C LEU A 122 -3.60 0.74 -2.31
N SER A 123 -4.25 -0.13 -1.55
CA SER A 123 -5.72 -0.15 -1.43
C SER A 123 -6.15 0.62 -0.19
N GLY A 124 -7.03 1.61 -0.34
CA GLY A 124 -7.58 2.38 0.78
C GLY A 124 -9.07 2.66 0.61
N PHE A 125 -9.76 2.86 1.73
CA PHE A 125 -11.16 3.26 1.78
C PHE A 125 -11.25 4.79 1.79
N PHE A 126 -11.80 5.35 0.70
CA PHE A 126 -12.23 6.75 0.66
C PHE A 126 -13.76 6.77 0.57
N SER A 127 -14.44 7.02 1.69
CA SER A 127 -15.88 7.30 1.73
C SER A 127 -16.23 8.19 2.89
#